data_AF-A0A5C1HVD9-F1
#
_entry.id   AF-A0A5C1HVD9-F1
#
_cell.length_a   1.000
_cell.length_b   1.000
_cell.length_c   1.000
_cell.angle_alpha   90.00
_cell.angle_beta   90.00
_cell.angle_gamma   90.00
#
_symmetry.space_group_name_H-M   'P 1'
#
loop_
_entity.id
_entity.type
_entity.pdbx_description
1 polymer ?
#
loop_
_entity_poly.entity_id
_entity_poly.type
_entity_poly.pdbx_seq_one_letter_code
_entity_poly.pdbx_strand_id
1 'polypeptide(L)'
;MKLVFKSASFFFFILSANFAFAQSGAPAVNSTLNRQNMDLQTGQQTAFSMWTYWNKDDKGTNNPEYTFLVTLLNGTKKEVKSRIYVDDYAHKSYLVYIDQSLSKADTNREQTIYPKQTIEIARDITPPSTKKSSQVAAVPNYYKGIAKDSCWMFKFISGPISAYSLLSEPEGKIFNPKSIVAIQLNNGPIIEYNQENLRGMVGDDPDAIESIQWKNYLQAIKRYNRNHK
;
A
#
# COMPACT_ATOMS: atom_id res chain seq x y z
N MET A 1 34.12 -75.82 -36.46
CA MET A 1 33.86 -74.43 -36.05
C MET A 1 32.63 -73.94 -36.81
N LYS A 2 31.55 -73.55 -36.10
CA LYS A 2 30.26 -73.19 -36.70
C LYS A 2 30.23 -71.70 -37.10
N LEU A 3 29.95 -71.43 -38.38
CA LEU A 3 29.29 -70.21 -38.83
C LEU A 3 27.81 -70.26 -38.43
N VAL A 4 27.17 -69.11 -38.16
CA VAL A 4 25.83 -68.71 -38.63
C VAL A 4 25.51 -67.27 -38.15
N PHE A 5 25.26 -66.41 -39.15
CA PHE A 5 24.35 -65.24 -39.20
C PHE A 5 24.13 -64.34 -37.97
N LYS A 6 24.28 -63.02 -38.18
CA LYS A 6 23.14 -62.09 -38.12
C LYS A 6 23.51 -60.71 -38.71
N SER A 7 22.87 -60.42 -39.84
CA SER A 7 22.79 -59.09 -40.45
C SER A 7 21.38 -58.52 -40.23
N ALA A 8 21.31 -57.21 -40.10
CA ALA A 8 20.23 -56.31 -40.51
C ALA A 8 18.86 -56.32 -39.77
N SER A 9 18.62 -55.23 -39.04
CA SER A 9 17.37 -54.43 -39.00
C SER A 9 17.79 -53.08 -38.39
N PHE A 10 18.24 -52.09 -39.16
CA PHE A 10 17.47 -51.14 -39.99
C PHE A 10 16.26 -50.52 -39.28
N PHE A 11 16.46 -49.25 -38.90
CA PHE A 11 15.52 -48.11 -38.93
C PHE A 11 14.20 -48.18 -38.16
N PHE A 12 14.09 -47.31 -37.14
CA PHE A 12 12.91 -46.57 -36.60
C PHE A 12 13.33 -46.21 -35.15
N PHE A 13 13.52 -44.97 -34.70
CA PHE A 13 12.74 -43.75 -34.89
C PHE A 13 13.65 -42.52 -34.77
N ILE A 14 13.36 -41.57 -35.65
CA ILE A 14 13.81 -40.18 -35.65
C ILE A 14 13.08 -39.41 -34.51
N LEU A 15 13.71 -38.31 -34.06
CA LEU A 15 13.14 -37.18 -33.31
C LEU A 15 12.80 -37.41 -31.81
N SER A 16 13.78 -37.09 -30.98
CA SER A 16 13.51 -36.20 -29.85
C SER A 16 14.64 -35.17 -29.75
N ALA A 17 14.49 -34.13 -30.57
CA ALA A 17 14.90 -32.80 -30.15
C ALA A 17 14.21 -32.52 -28.82
N ASN A 18 14.98 -32.17 -27.80
CA ASN A 18 14.72 -30.99 -27.00
C ASN A 18 15.93 -30.77 -26.10
N PHE A 19 16.58 -29.64 -26.36
CA PHE A 19 17.61 -29.05 -25.54
C PHE A 19 17.13 -28.99 -24.08
N ALA A 20 17.78 -29.74 -23.19
CA ALA A 20 17.69 -29.49 -21.77
C ALA A 20 18.57 -28.28 -21.45
N PHE A 21 18.14 -27.09 -21.86
CA PHE A 21 18.46 -25.89 -21.08
C PHE A 21 17.62 -25.99 -19.82
N ALA A 22 18.20 -26.53 -18.75
CA ALA A 22 17.76 -26.18 -17.41
C ALA A 22 18.01 -24.67 -17.26
N GLN A 23 17.03 -23.86 -17.66
CA GLN A 23 16.92 -22.51 -17.13
C GLN A 23 16.74 -22.68 -15.63
N SER A 24 17.80 -22.40 -14.88
CA SER A 24 17.67 -22.07 -13.47
C SER A 24 16.70 -20.91 -13.40
N GLY A 25 15.43 -21.24 -13.10
CA GLY A 25 14.37 -20.26 -12.94
C GLY A 25 14.86 -19.19 -11.99
N ALA A 26 14.99 -17.98 -12.51
CA ALA A 26 15.70 -16.89 -11.89
C ALA A 26 15.26 -16.68 -10.41
N PRO A 27 16.10 -17.00 -9.41
CA PRO A 27 15.90 -16.51 -8.05
C PRO A 27 16.22 -15.00 -7.96
N ALA A 28 16.73 -14.42 -9.05
CA ALA A 28 17.22 -13.05 -9.10
C ALA A 28 16.08 -12.01 -9.08
N VAL A 29 14.90 -12.30 -9.63
CA VAL A 29 13.79 -11.32 -9.69
C VAL A 29 13.06 -11.24 -8.34
N ASN A 30 12.92 -12.36 -7.64
CA ASN A 30 12.31 -12.38 -6.30
C ASN A 30 13.27 -11.82 -5.23
N SER A 31 14.57 -12.06 -5.37
CA SER A 31 15.57 -11.54 -4.42
C SER A 31 15.80 -10.03 -4.56
N THR A 32 15.60 -9.42 -5.74
CA THR A 32 15.65 -7.95 -5.90
C THR A 32 14.41 -7.26 -5.32
N LEU A 33 13.20 -7.79 -5.53
CA LEU A 33 11.97 -7.29 -4.89
C LEU A 33 12.02 -7.42 -3.36
N ASN A 34 12.56 -8.53 -2.84
CA ASN A 34 12.73 -8.72 -1.40
C ASN A 34 13.82 -7.81 -0.81
N ARG A 35 14.92 -7.56 -1.52
CA ARG A 35 15.96 -6.62 -1.07
C ARG A 35 15.47 -5.18 -1.04
N GLN A 36 14.68 -4.74 -2.03
CA GLN A 36 14.06 -3.41 -1.98
C GLN A 36 13.14 -3.26 -0.77
N ASN A 37 12.34 -4.28 -0.44
CA ASN A 37 11.51 -4.25 0.77
C ASN A 37 12.32 -4.26 2.08
N MET A 38 13.46 -4.96 2.13
CA MET A 38 14.33 -4.98 3.31
C MET A 38 15.01 -3.63 3.58
N ASP A 39 15.65 -3.02 2.58
CA ASP A 39 16.34 -1.73 2.75
C ASP A 39 15.36 -0.57 3.03
N LEU A 40 14.12 -0.68 2.57
CA LEU A 40 13.05 0.23 2.93
C LEU A 40 12.52 0.00 4.37
N GLN A 41 12.74 -1.15 5.02
CA GLN A 41 12.19 -1.41 6.36
C GLN A 41 13.22 -1.36 7.51
N THR A 42 14.53 -1.39 7.23
CA THR A 42 15.61 -1.42 8.24
C THR A 42 16.04 -0.06 8.80
N GLY A 43 15.68 1.06 8.16
CA GLY A 43 15.92 2.39 8.72
C GLY A 43 14.84 2.75 9.75
N GLN A 44 15.15 2.55 11.04
CA GLN A 44 14.37 2.98 12.23
C GLN A 44 12.88 3.23 11.97
N GLN A 45 12.05 2.21 12.20
CA GLN A 45 10.59 2.19 12.06
C GLN A 45 9.84 3.03 13.12
N THR A 46 10.26 4.27 13.36
CA THR A 46 9.35 5.20 14.04
C THR A 46 8.50 5.85 12.98
N ALA A 47 7.18 5.92 13.17
CA ALA A 47 6.31 6.68 12.28
C ALA A 47 6.92 8.07 11.98
N PHE A 48 7.56 8.67 12.98
CA PHE A 48 8.18 10.00 12.97
C PHE A 48 9.40 10.18 12.05
N SER A 49 10.36 9.24 12.03
CA SER A 49 11.50 9.33 11.10
C SER A 49 11.05 9.25 9.63
N MET A 50 9.87 8.68 9.37
CA MET A 50 9.29 8.54 8.04
C MET A 50 8.49 9.77 7.59
N TRP A 51 8.11 10.64 8.53
CA TRP A 51 7.32 11.85 8.23
C TRP A 51 8.14 12.92 7.52
N THR A 52 9.38 13.11 7.96
CA THR A 52 10.33 14.02 7.30
C THR A 52 10.66 13.57 5.86
N TYR A 53 10.61 12.27 5.58
CA TYR A 53 10.85 11.70 4.24
C TYR A 53 9.77 12.09 3.22
N TRP A 54 8.51 12.29 3.66
CA TRP A 54 7.42 12.68 2.75
C TRP A 54 7.36 14.18 2.46
N ASN A 55 8.00 15.01 3.28
CA ASN A 55 7.98 16.46 3.14
C ASN A 55 9.10 16.99 2.23
N LYS A 56 10.28 16.33 2.15
CA LYS A 56 11.49 16.96 1.61
C LYS A 56 11.75 16.78 0.11
N ASP A 57 11.67 15.58 -0.49
CA ASP A 57 12.41 15.39 -1.75
C ASP A 57 11.70 14.73 -2.94
N ASP A 58 10.45 14.22 -2.84
CA ASP A 58 9.78 13.65 -4.02
C ASP A 58 8.25 13.89 -4.04
N LYS A 59 7.91 15.14 -4.35
CA LYS A 59 6.55 15.70 -4.38
C LYS A 59 5.60 14.99 -5.35
N GLY A 60 6.08 14.14 -6.26
CA GLY A 60 5.28 13.55 -7.34
C GLY A 60 4.91 12.08 -7.16
N THR A 61 5.83 11.26 -6.64
CA THR A 61 5.70 9.79 -6.70
C THR A 61 5.09 9.17 -5.45
N ASN A 62 5.38 9.70 -4.27
CA ASN A 62 5.07 9.05 -2.99
C ASN A 62 3.93 9.69 -2.20
N ASN A 63 3.57 10.95 -2.48
CA ASN A 63 2.46 11.66 -1.84
C ASN A 63 1.74 12.55 -2.87
N PRO A 64 1.01 11.95 -3.82
CA PRO A 64 0.32 12.70 -4.85
C PRO A 64 -0.77 13.61 -4.29
N GLU A 65 -1.02 14.70 -5.01
CA GLU A 65 -2.09 15.64 -4.67
C GLU A 65 -3.45 15.09 -5.14
N TYR A 66 -4.45 15.20 -4.27
CA TYR A 66 -5.80 14.74 -4.54
C TYR A 66 -6.85 15.76 -4.12
N THR A 67 -8.07 15.61 -4.63
CA THR A 67 -9.25 16.29 -4.09
C THR A 67 -9.89 15.39 -3.04
N PHE A 68 -9.89 15.85 -1.79
CA PHE A 68 -10.51 15.20 -0.66
C PHE A 68 -11.85 15.85 -0.34
N LEU A 69 -12.86 15.04 -0.06
CA LEU A 69 -14.08 15.46 0.62
C LEU A 69 -13.88 15.25 2.12
N VAL A 70 -13.87 16.35 2.88
CA VAL A 70 -13.64 16.33 4.33
C VAL A 70 -14.93 16.73 5.04
N THR A 71 -15.40 15.89 5.94
CA THR A 71 -16.51 16.22 6.85
C THR A 71 -15.92 16.68 8.18
N LEU A 72 -16.12 17.95 8.53
CA LEU A 72 -15.64 18.56 9.77
C LEU A 72 -16.50 18.13 10.97
N LEU A 73 -15.99 18.31 12.20
CA LEU A 73 -16.71 18.02 13.45
C LEU A 73 -18.04 18.77 13.58
N ASN A 74 -18.17 19.95 12.96
CA ASN A 74 -19.42 20.71 12.93
C ASN A 74 -20.41 20.25 11.84
N GLY A 75 -20.13 19.13 11.16
CA GLY A 75 -20.95 18.58 10.07
C GLY A 75 -20.75 19.25 8.71
N THR A 76 -19.99 20.35 8.63
CA THR A 76 -19.69 21.02 7.36
C THR A 76 -18.82 20.13 6.49
N LYS A 77 -19.14 20.06 5.19
CA LYS A 77 -18.31 19.37 4.20
C LYS A 77 -17.48 20.36 3.40
N LYS A 78 -16.21 20.05 3.18
CA LYS A 78 -15.27 20.85 2.36
C LYS A 78 -14.59 19.96 1.33
N GLU A 79 -14.51 20.45 0.09
CA GLU A 79 -13.61 19.89 -0.91
C GLU A 79 -12.24 20.56 -0.81
N VAL A 80 -11.20 19.75 -0.67
CA VAL A 80 -9.84 20.21 -0.42
C VAL A 80 -8.91 19.53 -1.40
N LYS A 81 -8.40 20.30 -2.35
CA LYS A 81 -7.33 19.86 -3.24
C LYS A 81 -5.99 20.05 -2.55
N SER A 82 -5.37 18.96 -2.11
CA SER A 82 -4.16 19.00 -1.28
C SER A 82 -3.40 17.68 -1.30
N ARG A 83 -2.19 17.70 -0.73
CA ARG A 83 -1.48 16.49 -0.29
C ARG A 83 -1.77 16.28 1.20
N ILE A 84 -1.48 15.08 1.69
CA ILE A 84 -1.46 14.83 3.14
C ILE A 84 -0.07 15.23 3.62
N TYR A 85 0.02 16.41 4.22
CA TYR A 85 1.25 16.91 4.82
C TYR A 85 1.41 16.35 6.22
N VAL A 86 2.63 16.51 6.74
CA VAL A 86 2.95 16.10 8.09
C VAL A 86 3.66 17.21 8.84
N ASP A 87 3.23 17.46 10.07
CA ASP A 87 3.82 18.38 11.02
C ASP A 87 4.79 17.58 11.92
N ASP A 88 6.09 17.74 11.64
CA ASP A 88 7.15 17.03 12.33
C ASP A 88 7.21 17.39 13.82
N TYR A 89 6.77 18.60 14.21
CA TYR A 89 6.79 19.06 15.60
C TYR A 89 5.53 18.64 16.37
N ALA A 90 4.35 18.87 15.77
CA ALA A 90 3.09 18.53 16.43
C ALA A 90 2.76 17.05 16.38
N HIS A 91 3.53 16.28 15.60
CA HIS A 91 3.30 14.87 15.39
C HIS A 91 1.88 14.60 14.83
N LYS A 92 1.46 15.38 13.81
CA LYS A 92 0.14 15.26 13.14
C LYS A 92 0.19 15.40 11.63
N SER A 93 -0.69 14.69 10.91
CA SER A 93 -0.96 14.99 9.51
C SER A 93 -1.88 16.20 9.35
N TYR A 94 -1.82 16.89 8.22
CA TYR A 94 -2.74 17.98 7.88
C TYR A 94 -2.96 18.10 6.37
N LEU A 95 -4.07 18.74 5.98
CA LEU A 95 -4.30 19.22 4.63
C LEU A 95 -4.14 20.73 4.61
N VAL A 96 -3.66 21.26 3.49
CA VAL A 96 -3.62 22.70 3.20
C VAL A 96 -4.69 23.03 2.17
N TYR A 97 -5.46 24.09 2.39
CA TYR A 97 -6.38 24.64 1.40
C TYR A 97 -6.30 26.15 1.34
N ILE A 98 -6.75 26.70 0.22
CA ILE A 98 -6.76 28.14 -0.05
C ILE A 98 -8.20 28.62 0.08
N ASP A 99 -8.48 29.49 1.04
CA ASP A 99 -9.77 30.15 1.16
C ASP A 99 -9.93 31.18 0.03
N GLN A 100 -10.82 30.89 -0.91
CA GLN A 100 -11.06 31.74 -2.07
C GLN A 100 -11.93 32.97 -1.74
N SER A 101 -12.54 33.02 -0.54
CA SER A 101 -13.30 34.18 -0.09
C SER A 101 -12.40 35.34 0.36
N LEU A 102 -11.15 35.03 0.74
CA LEU A 102 -10.15 36.02 1.16
C LEU A 102 -9.34 36.52 -0.04
N SER A 103 -8.87 37.78 0.06
CA SER A 103 -8.05 38.40 -0.98
C SER A 103 -6.71 37.67 -1.13
N LYS A 104 -6.11 37.70 -2.33
CA LYS A 104 -4.79 37.06 -2.58
C LYS A 104 -3.65 37.63 -1.72
N ALA A 105 -3.80 38.84 -1.19
CA ALA A 105 -2.83 39.49 -0.32
C ALA A 105 -3.04 39.16 1.16
N ASP A 106 -4.15 38.50 1.52
CA ASP A 106 -4.44 38.12 2.90
C ASP A 106 -3.53 36.96 3.33
N THR A 107 -2.77 37.17 4.39
CA THR A 107 -1.87 36.16 4.95
C THR A 107 -2.61 34.97 5.56
N ASN A 108 -3.89 35.12 5.89
CA ASN A 108 -4.75 34.06 6.40
C ASN A 108 -5.46 33.28 5.30
N ARG A 109 -5.14 33.54 4.02
CA ARG A 109 -5.77 32.85 2.90
C ARG A 109 -5.43 31.35 2.86
N GLU A 110 -4.23 30.99 3.29
CA GLU A 110 -3.83 29.59 3.43
C GLU A 110 -4.29 29.06 4.78
N GLN A 111 -5.05 27.98 4.77
CA GLN A 111 -5.68 27.39 5.94
C GLN A 111 -5.34 25.90 6.02
N THR A 112 -5.26 25.38 7.24
CA THR A 112 -4.97 23.97 7.49
C THR A 112 -6.16 23.25 8.11
N ILE A 113 -6.29 21.97 7.80
CA ILE A 113 -7.25 21.06 8.43
C ILE A 113 -6.45 19.92 9.04
N TYR A 114 -6.70 19.62 10.32
CA TYR A 114 -6.12 18.50 11.04
C TYR A 114 -7.15 17.38 11.27
N PRO A 115 -6.71 16.12 11.41
CA PRO A 115 -7.57 14.98 11.73
C PRO A 115 -8.53 15.22 12.91
N LYS A 116 -8.05 15.85 13.98
CA LYS A 116 -8.86 16.20 15.17
C LYS A 116 -10.05 17.14 14.88
N GLN A 117 -10.06 17.82 13.72
CA GLN A 117 -11.14 18.71 13.30
C GLN A 117 -12.12 18.01 12.35
N THR A 118 -11.88 16.74 12.04
CA THR A 118 -12.61 15.97 11.03
C THR A 118 -13.31 14.77 11.65
N ILE A 119 -14.50 14.46 11.14
CA ILE A 119 -15.22 13.21 11.40
C ILE A 119 -14.70 12.14 10.44
N GLU A 120 -14.64 12.47 9.15
CA GLU A 120 -14.21 11.58 8.09
C GLU A 120 -13.51 12.35 6.96
N ILE A 121 -12.69 11.62 6.21
CA ILE A 121 -12.09 12.08 4.96
C ILE A 121 -12.37 11.04 3.88
N ALA A 122 -12.66 11.48 2.67
CA ALA A 122 -12.88 10.60 1.54
C ALA A 122 -12.21 11.17 0.28
N ARG A 123 -11.78 10.28 -0.61
CA ARG A 123 -11.28 10.64 -1.94
C ARG A 123 -12.13 9.97 -3.01
N ASP A 124 -12.59 10.74 -4.00
CA ASP A 124 -13.23 10.15 -5.17
C ASP A 124 -12.15 9.46 -6.03
N ILE A 125 -12.29 8.14 -6.21
CA ILE A 125 -11.39 7.33 -7.03
C ILE A 125 -11.97 7.00 -8.40
N THR A 126 -13.11 7.61 -8.76
CA THR A 126 -13.73 7.45 -10.07
C THR A 126 -12.78 7.93 -11.18
N PRO A 127 -12.40 7.08 -12.15
CA PRO A 127 -11.50 7.47 -13.23
C PRO A 127 -12.06 8.66 -14.04
N PRO A 128 -11.23 9.66 -14.41
CA PRO A 128 -11.68 10.84 -15.15
C PRO A 128 -12.41 10.52 -16.46
N SER A 129 -12.11 9.36 -17.07
CA SER A 129 -12.65 8.90 -18.36
C SER A 129 -14.13 8.53 -18.34
N THR A 130 -14.72 8.32 -17.17
CA THR A 130 -16.15 7.95 -17.04
C THR A 130 -17.10 9.16 -17.02
N LYS A 131 -16.57 10.39 -16.88
CA LYS A 131 -17.40 11.62 -16.83
C LYS A 131 -18.00 12.03 -18.19
N LYS A 132 -17.63 11.37 -19.30
CA LYS A 132 -18.07 11.76 -20.66
C LYS A 132 -19.14 10.88 -21.29
N SER A 133 -19.53 9.76 -20.68
CA SER A 133 -20.56 8.89 -21.28
C SER A 133 -21.35 8.19 -20.20
N SER A 134 -22.50 8.75 -19.84
CA SER A 134 -23.73 8.06 -19.39
C SER A 134 -24.60 9.07 -18.61
N GLN A 135 -25.85 9.25 -19.04
CA GLN A 135 -26.92 9.95 -18.31
C GLN A 135 -27.36 9.20 -17.02
N VAL A 136 -26.53 8.29 -16.52
CA VAL A 136 -26.73 7.56 -15.27
C VAL A 136 -25.65 8.07 -14.33
N ALA A 137 -26.05 8.78 -13.28
CA ALA A 137 -25.14 9.27 -12.25
C ALA A 137 -24.35 8.08 -11.67
N ALA A 138 -23.10 7.93 -12.10
CA ALA A 138 -22.22 6.91 -11.55
C ALA A 138 -22.10 7.16 -10.03
N VAL A 139 -22.43 6.15 -9.22
CA VAL A 139 -22.29 6.23 -7.77
C VAL A 139 -20.82 6.56 -7.47
N PRO A 140 -20.53 7.66 -6.77
CA PRO A 140 -19.15 8.02 -6.46
C PRO A 140 -18.45 6.87 -5.74
N ASN A 141 -17.34 6.40 -6.29
CA ASN A 141 -16.51 5.41 -5.63
C ASN A 141 -15.56 6.16 -4.68
N TYR A 142 -15.95 6.28 -3.42
CA TYR A 142 -15.16 6.98 -2.40
C TYR A 142 -14.22 6.03 -1.67
N TYR A 143 -12.92 6.33 -1.70
CA TYR A 143 -11.93 5.72 -0.82
C TYR A 143 -11.88 6.49 0.50
N LYS A 144 -12.45 5.89 1.55
CA LYS A 144 -12.65 6.52 2.86
C LYS A 144 -11.44 6.33 3.78
N GLY A 145 -11.13 7.37 4.54
CA GLY A 145 -10.18 7.36 5.64
C GLY A 145 -10.86 7.66 6.98
N ILE A 146 -10.32 7.07 8.03
CA ILE A 146 -10.76 7.23 9.42
C ILE A 146 -9.92 8.33 10.06
N ALA A 147 -10.56 9.35 10.62
CA ALA A 147 -9.86 10.35 11.42
C ALA A 147 -9.50 9.78 12.80
N LYS A 148 -8.23 9.91 13.20
CA LYS A 148 -7.72 9.68 14.55
C LYS A 148 -7.01 10.93 15.05
N ASP A 149 -6.48 10.90 16.28
CA ASP A 149 -5.92 12.10 16.92
C ASP A 149 -4.76 12.73 16.13
N SER A 150 -3.91 11.88 15.53
CA SER A 150 -2.69 12.30 14.85
C SER A 150 -2.73 12.18 13.33
N CYS A 151 -3.54 11.30 12.75
CA CYS A 151 -3.56 11.10 11.30
C CYS A 151 -4.93 10.65 10.79
N TRP A 152 -5.11 10.77 9.47
CA TRP A 152 -6.14 10.02 8.77
C TRP A 152 -5.60 8.65 8.37
N MET A 153 -6.39 7.60 8.58
CA MET A 153 -6.02 6.22 8.28
C MET A 153 -6.90 5.66 7.17
N PHE A 154 -6.31 5.31 6.04
CA PHE A 154 -6.94 4.69 4.89
C PHE A 154 -6.66 3.19 4.88
N LYS A 155 -7.71 2.37 4.73
CA LYS A 155 -7.56 0.91 4.71
C LYS A 155 -6.93 0.47 3.38
N PHE A 156 -5.65 0.12 3.41
CA PHE A 156 -4.87 -0.28 2.23
C PHE A 156 -4.98 -1.78 1.94
N ILE A 157 -4.88 -2.64 2.96
CA ILE A 157 -5.11 -4.09 2.81
C ILE A 157 -6.38 -4.47 3.53
N SER A 158 -7.18 -5.32 2.88
CA SER A 158 -8.37 -5.94 3.45
C SER A 158 -8.22 -7.46 3.53
N GLY A 159 -8.67 -8.06 4.63
CA GLY A 159 -8.59 -9.49 4.91
C GLY A 159 -8.68 -9.74 6.42
N PRO A 160 -8.35 -10.97 6.87
CA PRO A 160 -8.22 -11.28 8.30
C PRO A 160 -7.34 -10.26 9.03
N ILE A 161 -6.23 -9.83 8.46
CA ILE A 161 -5.47 -8.67 8.93
C ILE A 161 -5.72 -7.51 7.96
N SER A 162 -6.38 -6.46 8.43
CA SER A 162 -6.46 -5.18 7.71
C SER A 162 -5.25 -4.32 8.04
N ALA A 163 -4.69 -3.64 7.04
CA ALA A 163 -3.59 -2.69 7.23
C ALA A 163 -4.00 -1.28 6.81
N TYR A 164 -3.58 -0.28 7.58
CA TYR A 164 -3.98 1.11 7.43
C TYR A 164 -2.77 2.00 7.12
N SER A 165 -2.90 2.79 6.07
CA SER A 165 -1.92 3.76 5.63
C SER A 165 -2.38 5.19 5.95
N LEU A 166 -1.44 6.10 6.20
CA LEU A 166 -1.77 7.53 6.25
C LEU A 166 -1.94 8.18 4.88
N LEU A 167 -1.58 7.48 3.81
CA LEU A 167 -1.78 7.93 2.44
C LEU A 167 -3.03 7.30 1.84
N SER A 168 -3.72 8.06 1.00
CA SER A 168 -4.98 7.63 0.38
C SER A 168 -4.81 6.77 -0.88
N GLU A 169 -3.68 6.07 -1.01
CA GLU A 169 -3.47 5.13 -2.12
C GLU A 169 -4.27 3.83 -1.90
N PRO A 170 -4.99 3.34 -2.92
CA PRO A 170 -5.69 2.07 -2.86
C PRO A 170 -4.72 0.93 -3.22
N GLU A 171 -5.10 -0.31 -2.86
CA GLU A 171 -4.37 -1.51 -3.26
C GLU A 171 -4.19 -1.59 -4.79
N GLY A 172 -3.05 -2.10 -5.24
CA GLY A 172 -2.74 -2.29 -6.66
C GLY A 172 -2.12 -1.09 -7.37
N LYS A 173 -1.94 0.05 -6.69
CA LYS A 173 -1.12 1.17 -7.17
C LYS A 173 0.29 1.14 -6.59
N ILE A 174 1.17 1.99 -7.13
CA ILE A 174 2.48 2.26 -6.53
C ILE A 174 2.22 2.72 -5.09
N PHE A 175 2.64 1.90 -4.13
CA PHE A 175 2.39 2.10 -2.72
C PHE A 175 3.69 1.99 -1.97
N ASN A 176 3.93 2.93 -1.06
CA ASN A 176 5.06 2.88 -0.17
C ASN A 176 4.66 2.15 1.12
N PRO A 177 5.21 0.95 1.41
CA PRO A 177 4.92 0.20 2.64
C PRO A 177 5.18 0.99 3.93
N LYS A 178 6.07 1.98 3.89
CA LYS A 178 6.36 2.89 5.02
C LYS A 178 5.17 3.74 5.45
N SER A 179 4.17 3.89 4.59
CA SER A 179 2.96 4.66 4.92
C SER A 179 1.99 3.90 5.82
N ILE A 180 2.18 2.58 6.01
CA ILE A 180 1.38 1.79 6.94
C ILE A 180 1.72 2.19 8.38
N VAL A 181 0.69 2.55 9.14
CA VAL A 181 0.83 3.00 10.54
C VAL A 181 0.06 2.13 11.52
N ALA A 182 -0.94 1.38 11.06
CA ALA A 182 -1.76 0.56 11.94
C ALA A 182 -2.23 -0.73 11.27
N ILE A 183 -2.54 -1.73 12.09
CA ILE A 183 -3.07 -3.03 11.69
C ILE A 183 -4.27 -3.41 12.58
N GLN A 184 -5.13 -4.26 12.06
CA GLN A 184 -6.32 -4.75 12.74
C GLN A 184 -6.52 -6.23 12.40
N LEU A 185 -6.68 -7.07 13.42
CA LEU A 185 -7.09 -8.46 13.23
C LEU A 185 -8.62 -8.55 13.27
N ASN A 186 -9.20 -9.08 12.20
CA ASN A 186 -10.62 -9.15 11.91
C ASN A 186 -11.28 -7.79 12.12
N ASN A 187 -12.33 -7.73 12.94
CA ASN A 187 -12.99 -6.50 13.35
C ASN A 187 -12.58 -6.07 14.78
N GLY A 188 -11.40 -6.48 15.23
CA GLY A 188 -10.85 -6.16 16.55
C GLY A 188 -10.35 -4.71 16.67
N PRO A 189 -9.57 -4.39 17.72
CA PRO A 189 -8.98 -3.07 17.86
C PRO A 189 -7.95 -2.78 16.76
N ILE A 190 -7.93 -1.53 16.29
CA ILE A 190 -6.84 -1.02 15.44
C ILE A 190 -5.68 -0.69 16.36
N ILE A 191 -4.54 -1.34 16.14
CA ILE A 191 -3.32 -1.16 16.93
C ILE A 191 -2.15 -0.75 16.04
N GLU A 192 -1.07 -0.28 16.66
CA GLU A 192 0.12 0.18 15.95
C GLU A 192 0.75 -0.93 15.09
N TYR A 193 1.20 -0.56 13.89
CA TYR A 193 1.93 -1.45 13.00
C TYR A 193 3.40 -1.57 13.43
N ASN A 194 3.70 -2.61 14.20
CA ASN A 194 5.05 -2.98 14.59
C ASN A 194 5.22 -4.51 14.60
N GLN A 195 6.47 -4.98 14.73
CA GLN A 195 6.80 -6.40 14.67
C GLN A 195 6.10 -7.22 15.77
N GLU A 196 6.03 -6.71 16.99
CA GLU A 196 5.46 -7.41 18.14
C GLU A 196 3.96 -7.65 17.96
N ASN A 197 3.23 -6.57 17.64
CA ASN A 197 1.80 -6.63 17.37
C ASN A 197 1.48 -7.55 16.18
N LEU A 198 2.25 -7.44 15.09
CA LEU A 198 2.04 -8.30 13.93
C LEU A 198 2.31 -9.78 14.25
N ARG A 199 3.38 -10.07 15.00
CA ARG A 199 3.69 -11.43 15.43
C ARG A 199 2.57 -12.01 16.30
N GLY A 200 2.02 -11.20 17.22
CA GLY A 200 0.87 -11.59 18.03
C GLY A 200 -0.39 -11.88 17.20
N MET A 201 -0.60 -11.18 16.09
CA MET A 201 -1.74 -11.41 15.21
C MET A 201 -1.60 -12.67 14.34
N VAL A 202 -0.40 -12.97 13.83
CA VAL A 202 -0.19 -14.12 12.92
C VAL A 202 -0.05 -15.45 13.66
N GLY A 203 0.27 -15.44 14.95
CA GLY A 203 0.44 -16.64 15.77
C GLY A 203 1.54 -17.55 15.21
N ASP A 204 1.21 -18.83 15.02
CA ASP A 204 2.13 -19.86 14.55
C ASP A 204 2.06 -20.12 13.03
N ASP A 205 1.45 -19.24 12.23
CA ASP A 205 1.44 -19.39 10.76
C ASP A 205 2.89 -19.36 10.22
N PRO A 206 3.40 -20.48 9.67
CA PRO A 206 4.82 -20.61 9.35
C PRO A 206 5.25 -19.69 8.20
N ASP A 207 4.37 -19.48 7.21
CA ASP A 207 4.62 -18.65 6.04
C ASP A 207 4.74 -17.16 6.41
N ALA A 208 3.89 -16.72 7.35
CA ALA A 208 3.87 -15.36 7.87
C ALA A 208 5.03 -15.12 8.82
N ILE A 209 5.33 -16.06 9.73
CA ILE A 209 6.47 -15.98 10.64
C ILE A 209 7.79 -15.92 9.88
N GLU A 210 7.97 -16.73 8.84
CA GLU A 210 9.14 -16.65 7.97
C GLU A 210 9.29 -15.22 7.40
N SER A 211 8.20 -14.64 6.89
CA SER A 211 8.24 -13.27 6.34
C SER A 211 8.57 -12.21 7.40
N ILE A 212 8.13 -12.39 8.65
CA ILE A 212 8.50 -11.50 9.77
C ILE A 212 9.99 -11.61 10.09
N GLN A 213 10.55 -12.82 10.10
CA GLN A 213 11.99 -13.04 10.35
C GLN A 213 12.85 -12.33 9.29
N TRP A 214 12.41 -12.34 8.04
CA TRP A 214 13.03 -11.58 6.93
C TRP A 214 12.70 -10.08 6.93
N LYS A 215 12.04 -9.56 7.98
CA LYS A 215 11.59 -8.17 8.08
C LYS A 215 10.77 -7.74 6.86
N ASN A 216 9.93 -8.63 6.35
CA ASN A 216 9.02 -8.37 5.25
C ASN A 216 7.57 -8.42 5.77
N TYR A 217 7.22 -7.43 6.59
CA TYR A 217 5.97 -7.41 7.34
C TYR A 217 4.73 -7.29 6.44
N LEU A 218 4.83 -6.52 5.35
CA LEU A 218 3.76 -6.42 4.35
C LEU A 218 3.48 -7.78 3.71
N GLN A 219 4.53 -8.53 3.38
CA GLN A 219 4.39 -9.87 2.82
C GLN A 219 3.82 -10.85 3.85
N ALA A 220 4.18 -10.72 5.13
CA ALA A 220 3.62 -11.52 6.20
C ALA A 220 2.09 -11.35 6.28
N ILE A 221 1.60 -10.11 6.26
CA ILE A 221 0.16 -9.80 6.23
C ILE A 221 -0.51 -10.46 5.00
N LYS A 222 0.08 -10.29 3.81
CA LYS A 222 -0.48 -10.86 2.57
C LYS A 222 -0.53 -12.39 2.57
N ARG A 223 0.51 -13.06 3.11
CA ARG A 223 0.55 -14.52 3.22
C ARG A 223 -0.49 -15.02 4.22
N TYR A 224 -0.53 -14.43 5.42
CA TYR A 224 -1.53 -14.78 6.44
C TYR A 224 -2.95 -14.63 5.90
N ASN A 225 -3.27 -13.49 5.30
CA ASN A 225 -4.59 -13.21 4.72
C ASN A 225 -4.97 -14.16 3.60
N ARG A 226 -4.00 -14.69 2.85
CA ARG A 226 -4.26 -15.68 1.78
C ARG A 226 -4.58 -17.06 2.36
N ASN A 227 -3.89 -17.44 3.43
CA ASN A 227 -4.02 -18.76 4.06
C ASN A 227 -5.29 -18.89 4.91
N HIS A 228 -5.90 -17.76 5.31
CA HIS A 228 -7.05 -17.70 6.22
C HIS A 228 -8.28 -17.01 5.60
N LYS A 229 -8.49 -17.15 4.28
CA LYS A 229 -9.70 -16.64 3.60
C LYS A 229 -10.91 -17.54 3.81
#